data_AF-A0A7Y2ETA7-F1
#
_entry.id   AF-A0A7Y2ETA7-F1
#
_cell.length_a   1.000
_cell.length_b   1.000
_cell.length_c   1.000
_cell.angle_alpha   90.00
_cell.angle_beta   90.00
_cell.angle_gamma   90.00
#
_symmetry.space_group_name_H-M   'P 1'
#
loop_
_entity.id
_entity.type
_entity.pdbx_description
1 polymer ?
#
loop_
_entity_poly.entity_id
_entity_poly.type
_entity_poly.pdbx_seq_one_letter_code
_entity_poly.pdbx_strand_id
1 'polypeptide(L)'
;MKYNLGLFALLAIFLVSTNPAQAQRSPEAMNDRIKKQNVELMATLDLNEEQRPVVEKILNDEMEMRSKLMEERGGGGGFGAIREKMEKLSEETSELLGDVLTEDQMASFLDFRAKNRRGGRPGEPPGPRRGQTGTL
;
A
#
# COMPACT_ATOMS: atom_id res chain seq x y z
N MET A 1 -52.83 19.20 33.28
CA MET A 1 -53.48 18.94 31.97
C MET A 1 -52.99 19.97 30.96
N LYS A 2 -52.49 19.46 29.83
CA LYS A 2 -52.45 19.97 28.44
C LYS A 2 -52.16 21.46 28.14
N TYR A 3 -50.97 21.68 27.58
CA TYR A 3 -50.63 22.60 26.47
C TYR A 3 -49.42 21.96 25.74
N ASN A 4 -49.08 22.15 24.47
CA ASN A 4 -49.73 22.43 23.20
C ASN A 4 -48.71 22.04 22.12
N LEU A 5 -49.18 21.60 20.96
CA LEU A 5 -48.40 21.09 19.83
C LEU A 5 -47.49 22.20 19.24
N GLY A 6 -46.18 21.95 19.17
CA GLY A 6 -45.18 22.84 18.60
C GLY A 6 -44.03 22.07 17.94
N LEU A 7 -44.14 21.92 16.61
CA LEU A 7 -43.12 21.71 15.59
C LEU A 7 -41.64 21.71 16.04
N PHE A 8 -40.98 20.53 16.05
CA PHE A 8 -39.53 20.43 15.81
C PHE A 8 -39.22 19.09 15.11
N ALA A 9 -39.37 19.12 13.78
CA ALA A 9 -38.72 18.17 12.91
C ALA A 9 -37.22 18.49 12.90
N LEU A 10 -36.40 17.67 13.53
CA LEU A 10 -34.96 17.63 13.29
C LEU A 10 -34.53 16.17 13.15
N LEU A 11 -34.88 15.63 11.98
CA LEU A 11 -34.25 14.46 11.41
C LEU A 11 -32.86 14.91 10.94
N ALA A 12 -31.88 14.82 11.85
CA ALA A 12 -30.48 15.09 11.53
C ALA A 12 -29.96 13.95 10.62
N ILE A 13 -30.14 14.12 9.32
CA ILE A 13 -29.46 13.31 8.31
C ILE A 13 -27.99 13.68 8.40
N PHE A 14 -27.20 12.84 9.08
CA PHE A 14 -25.76 12.82 8.92
C PHE A 14 -25.46 12.39 7.48
N LEU A 15 -25.37 13.36 6.58
CA LEU A 15 -24.76 13.16 5.27
C LEU A 15 -23.27 12.86 5.51
N VAL A 16 -22.94 11.58 5.58
CA VAL A 16 -21.57 11.10 5.38
C VAL A 16 -21.23 11.46 3.93
N SER A 17 -20.57 12.60 3.74
CA SER A 17 -20.01 12.96 2.44
C SER A 17 -18.94 11.94 2.10
N THR A 18 -19.26 11.01 1.19
CA THR A 18 -18.32 10.06 0.60
C THR A 18 -17.34 10.83 -0.27
N ASN A 19 -16.31 11.40 0.35
CA ASN A 19 -15.28 12.10 -0.37
C ASN A 19 -14.38 11.05 -1.06
N PRO A 20 -14.39 10.88 -2.39
CA PRO A 20 -13.69 9.80 -3.09
C PRO A 20 -12.16 9.86 -2.88
N ALA A 21 -11.63 11.05 -2.55
CA ALA A 21 -10.23 11.26 -2.19
C ALA A 21 -9.82 10.54 -0.88
N GLN A 22 -10.77 10.28 0.03
CA GLN A 22 -10.53 9.53 1.27
C GLN A 22 -10.64 8.02 1.05
N ALA A 23 -11.54 7.57 0.16
CA ALA A 23 -11.65 6.16 -0.23
C ALA A 23 -10.38 5.64 -0.93
N GLN A 24 -9.69 6.47 -1.72
CA GLN A 24 -8.39 6.12 -2.32
C GLN A 24 -7.23 5.96 -1.32
N ARG A 25 -7.41 6.38 -0.07
CA ARG A 25 -6.40 6.27 1.00
C ARG A 25 -6.80 5.24 2.07
N SER A 26 -7.84 4.45 1.85
CA SER A 26 -8.21 3.39 2.78
C SER A 26 -7.23 2.20 2.69
N PRO A 27 -7.04 1.45 3.79
CA PRO A 27 -6.28 0.19 3.77
C PRO A 27 -6.82 -0.80 2.74
N GLU A 28 -8.14 -0.86 2.57
CA GLU A 28 -8.81 -1.73 1.61
C GLU A 28 -8.42 -1.39 0.16
N ALA A 29 -8.45 -0.11 -0.22
CA ALA A 29 -8.04 0.34 -1.56
C ALA A 29 -6.55 0.10 -1.83
N MET A 30 -5.71 0.13 -0.78
CA MET A 30 -4.29 -0.21 -0.88
C MET A 30 -4.10 -1.71 -1.13
N ASN A 31 -4.81 -2.57 -0.39
CA ASN A 31 -4.74 -4.02 -0.54
C ASN A 31 -5.25 -4.47 -1.92
N ASP A 32 -6.34 -3.89 -2.40
CA ASP A 32 -6.84 -4.14 -3.75
C ASP A 32 -5.81 -3.79 -4.84
N ARG A 33 -5.07 -2.69 -4.64
CA ARG A 33 -4.02 -2.28 -5.58
C ARG A 33 -2.84 -3.26 -5.55
N ILE A 34 -2.42 -3.70 -4.37
CA ILE A 34 -1.34 -4.70 -4.22
C ILE A 34 -1.77 -6.02 -4.85
N LYS A 35 -3.01 -6.46 -4.61
CA LYS A 35 -3.56 -7.68 -5.21
C LYS A 35 -3.53 -7.62 -6.73
N LYS A 36 -3.95 -6.50 -7.33
CA LYS A 36 -3.86 -6.29 -8.79
C LYS A 36 -2.41 -6.35 -9.28
N GLN A 37 -1.49 -5.71 -8.58
CA GLN A 37 -0.06 -5.75 -8.92
C GLN A 37 0.50 -7.18 -8.86
N ASN A 38 0.08 -7.99 -7.88
CA ASN A 38 0.50 -9.39 -7.78
C ASN A 38 -0.03 -10.23 -8.95
N VAL A 39 -1.29 -10.02 -9.36
CA VAL A 39 -1.86 -10.69 -10.53
C VAL A 39 -1.10 -10.30 -11.81
N GLU A 40 -0.81 -9.02 -12.02
CA GLU A 40 -0.02 -8.53 -13.16
C GLU A 40 1.40 -9.09 -13.16
N LEU A 41 2.05 -9.13 -11.99
CA LEU A 41 3.37 -9.71 -11.82
C LEU A 41 3.38 -11.19 -12.21
N MET A 42 2.48 -12.00 -11.63
CA MET A 42 2.40 -13.43 -11.90
C MET A 42 2.14 -13.73 -13.38
N ALA A 43 1.36 -12.88 -14.06
CA ALA A 43 1.15 -12.98 -15.50
C ALA A 43 2.42 -12.65 -16.31
N THR A 44 3.28 -11.77 -15.80
CA THR A 44 4.54 -11.38 -16.45
C THR A 44 5.66 -12.40 -16.25
N LEU A 45 5.64 -13.14 -15.13
CA LEU A 45 6.67 -14.11 -14.78
C LEU A 45 6.58 -15.45 -15.53
N ASP A 46 5.55 -15.66 -16.34
CA ASP A 46 5.33 -16.90 -17.09
C ASP A 46 5.52 -18.17 -16.23
N LEU A 47 4.90 -18.18 -15.05
CA LEU A 47 5.06 -19.23 -14.05
C LEU A 47 4.47 -20.55 -14.53
N ASN A 48 5.22 -21.65 -14.36
CA ASN A 48 4.72 -23.00 -14.62
C ASN A 48 3.71 -23.46 -13.54
N GLU A 49 3.07 -24.62 -13.76
CA GLU A 49 2.03 -25.15 -12.87
C GLU A 49 2.50 -25.45 -11.45
N GLU A 50 3.78 -25.78 -11.26
CA GLU A 50 4.38 -26.07 -9.95
C GLU A 50 4.78 -24.78 -9.21
N GLN A 51 5.30 -23.78 -9.94
CA GLN A 51 5.74 -22.50 -9.39
C GLN A 51 4.56 -21.62 -8.97
N ARG A 52 3.50 -21.58 -9.78
CA ARG A 52 2.37 -20.68 -9.61
C ARG A 52 1.75 -20.70 -8.20
N PRO A 53 1.34 -21.85 -7.63
CA PRO A 53 0.74 -21.88 -6.29
C PRO A 53 1.71 -21.46 -5.19
N VAL A 54 3.01 -21.73 -5.35
CA VAL A 54 4.04 -21.36 -4.38
C VAL A 54 4.28 -19.86 -4.39
N VAL A 55 4.44 -19.27 -5.59
CA VAL A 55 4.61 -17.83 -5.77
C VAL A 55 3.36 -17.07 -5.30
N GLU A 56 2.16 -17.56 -5.63
CA GLU A 56 0.90 -16.98 -5.16
C GLU A 56 0.85 -16.91 -3.63
N LYS A 57 1.22 -18.02 -2.96
CA LYS A 57 1.28 -18.07 -1.50
C LYS A 57 2.28 -17.06 -0.94
N ILE A 58 3.51 -17.02 -1.47
CA ILE A 58 4.54 -16.08 -1.00
C ILE A 58 4.07 -14.62 -1.11
N LEU A 59 3.47 -14.24 -2.24
CA LEU A 59 3.00 -12.87 -2.47
C LEU A 59 1.77 -12.51 -1.63
N ASN A 60 0.89 -13.47 -1.34
CA ASN A 60 -0.24 -13.28 -0.45
C ASN A 60 0.21 -13.12 1.02
N ASP A 61 1.16 -13.95 1.46
CA ASP A 61 1.75 -13.84 2.80
C ASP A 61 2.45 -12.49 2.98
N GLU A 62 3.20 -12.03 1.97
CA GLU A 62 3.80 -10.68 1.97
C GLU A 62 2.73 -9.58 2.13
N MET A 63 1.64 -9.66 1.36
CA MET A 63 0.56 -8.67 1.42
C MET A 63 -0.11 -8.62 2.80
N GLU A 64 -0.36 -9.78 3.41
CA GLU A 64 -0.94 -9.86 4.75
C GLU A 64 -0.01 -9.25 5.80
N MET A 65 1.28 -9.57 5.74
CA MET A 65 2.28 -9.01 6.66
C MET A 65 2.45 -7.50 6.47
N ARG A 66 2.44 -7.00 5.23
CA ARG A 66 2.42 -5.55 4.95
C ARG A 66 1.20 -4.87 5.56
N SER A 67 0.02 -5.49 5.45
CA SER A 67 -1.22 -4.96 6.03
C SER A 67 -1.10 -4.82 7.54
N LYS A 68 -0.63 -5.87 8.23
CA LYS A 68 -0.40 -5.86 9.69
C LYS A 68 0.59 -4.77 10.11
N LEU A 69 1.71 -4.63 9.38
CA LEU A 69 2.70 -3.59 9.66
C LEU A 69 2.14 -2.17 9.45
N MET A 70 1.23 -1.97 8.49
CA MET A 70 0.56 -0.67 8.30
C MET A 70 -0.47 -0.38 9.40
N GLU A 71 -1.17 -1.39 9.90
CA GLU A 71 -2.06 -1.26 11.07
C GLU A 71 -1.26 -0.90 12.33
N GLU A 72 -0.12 -1.58 12.57
CA GLU A 72 0.81 -1.25 13.67
C GLU A 72 1.29 0.21 13.60
N ARG A 73 1.55 0.72 12.39
CA ARG A 73 1.91 2.14 12.17
C ARG A 73 0.78 3.08 12.58
N GLY A 74 -0.47 2.76 12.23
CA GLY A 74 -1.65 3.55 12.60
C GLY A 74 -1.89 3.60 14.12
N GLY A 75 -1.44 2.57 14.84
CA GLY A 75 -1.55 2.44 16.30
C GLY A 75 -0.46 3.11 17.13
N GLY A 76 0.45 3.89 16.52
CA GLY A 76 1.54 4.59 17.23
C GLY A 76 2.94 3.97 17.08
N GLY A 77 3.11 3.00 16.18
CA GLY A 77 4.43 2.46 15.84
C GLY A 77 5.36 3.53 15.25
N GLY A 78 6.59 3.63 15.78
CA GLY A 78 7.60 4.55 15.27
C GLY A 78 7.94 4.28 13.80
N PHE A 79 8.06 5.33 12.99
CA PHE A 79 8.32 5.24 11.54
C PHE A 79 9.58 4.43 11.19
N GLY A 80 10.62 4.52 12.02
CA GLY A 80 11.88 3.78 11.84
C GLY A 80 11.71 2.27 11.97
N ALA A 81 11.04 1.80 13.03
CA ALA A 81 10.84 0.38 13.29
C ALA A 81 9.97 -0.29 12.21
N ILE A 82 8.93 0.39 11.74
CA ILE A 82 8.10 -0.11 10.64
C ILE A 82 8.90 -0.19 9.33
N ARG A 83 9.77 0.78 9.07
CA ARG A 83 10.63 0.77 7.88
C ARG A 83 11.56 -0.44 7.86
N GLU A 84 12.22 -0.72 8.98
CA GLU A 84 13.11 -1.88 9.12
C GLU A 84 12.36 -3.20 8.93
N LYS A 85 11.18 -3.34 9.56
CA LYS A 85 10.32 -4.53 9.37
C LYS A 85 9.87 -4.70 7.91
N MET A 86 9.57 -3.60 7.21
CA MET A 86 9.21 -3.63 5.79
C MET A 86 10.38 -4.01 4.88
N GLU A 87 11.58 -3.54 5.20
CA GLU A 87 12.81 -3.89 4.48
C GLU A 87 13.10 -5.38 4.63
N LYS A 88 13.08 -5.87 5.87
CA LYS A 88 13.25 -7.30 6.17
C LYS A 88 12.21 -8.18 5.49
N LEU A 89 10.93 -7.79 5.54
CA LEU A 89 9.86 -8.50 4.81
C LEU A 89 10.13 -8.56 3.30
N SER A 90 10.65 -7.46 2.73
CA SER A 90 11.00 -7.40 1.31
C SER A 90 12.18 -8.31 0.96
N GLU A 91 13.16 -8.43 1.85
CA GLU A 91 14.32 -9.32 1.70
C GLU A 91 13.89 -10.79 1.79
N GLU A 92 13.19 -11.18 2.86
CA GLU A 92 12.67 -12.54 3.05
C GLU A 92 11.79 -12.99 1.87
N THR A 93 10.93 -12.10 1.37
CA THR A 93 10.11 -12.40 0.18
C THR A 93 10.97 -12.66 -1.05
N SER A 94 12.06 -11.89 -1.23
CA SER A 94 12.93 -12.04 -2.40
C SER A 94 13.75 -13.32 -2.33
N GLU A 95 14.18 -13.71 -1.13
CA GLU A 95 14.86 -14.98 -0.86
C GLU A 95 13.94 -16.17 -1.17
N LEU A 96 12.72 -16.18 -0.63
CA LEU A 96 11.73 -17.25 -0.89
C LEU A 96 11.37 -17.37 -2.38
N LEU A 97 11.30 -16.24 -3.09
CA LEU A 97 11.09 -16.26 -4.54
C LEU A 97 12.33 -16.75 -5.30
N GLY A 98 13.54 -16.52 -4.78
CA GLY A 98 14.79 -16.98 -5.40
C GLY A 98 14.93 -18.49 -5.42
N ASP A 99 14.32 -19.18 -4.44
CA ASP A 99 14.29 -20.63 -4.38
C ASP A 99 13.30 -21.27 -5.39
N VAL A 100 12.38 -20.47 -5.95
CA VAL A 100 11.27 -20.96 -6.78
C VAL A 100 11.37 -20.47 -8.22
N LEU A 101 11.81 -19.24 -8.42
CA LEU A 101 11.92 -18.58 -9.71
C LEU A 101 13.26 -18.90 -10.37
N THR A 102 13.27 -18.95 -11.70
CA THR A 102 14.53 -18.91 -12.46
C THR A 102 15.21 -17.55 -12.35
N GLU A 103 16.48 -17.46 -12.72
CA GLU A 103 17.21 -16.18 -12.75
C GLU A 103 16.51 -15.11 -13.61
N ASP A 104 15.99 -15.50 -14.78
CA ASP A 104 15.26 -14.61 -15.70
C ASP A 104 13.93 -14.12 -15.11
N GLN A 105 13.21 -15.01 -14.43
CA GLN A 105 11.97 -14.67 -13.73
C GLN A 105 12.26 -13.75 -12.54
N MET A 106 13.32 -14.01 -11.78
CA MET A 106 13.76 -13.15 -10.69
C MET A 106 14.16 -11.75 -11.19
N ALA A 107 14.89 -11.67 -12.30
CA ALA A 107 15.23 -10.39 -12.93
C ALA A 107 13.98 -9.59 -13.32
N SER A 108 12.97 -10.27 -13.89
CA SER A 108 11.69 -9.69 -14.26
C SER A 108 10.92 -9.18 -13.03
N PHE A 109 10.94 -9.94 -11.93
CA PHE A 109 10.36 -9.53 -10.65
C PHE A 109 11.02 -8.26 -10.09
N LEU A 110 12.35 -8.21 -10.08
CA LEU A 110 13.10 -7.07 -9.57
C LEU A 110 12.84 -5.81 -10.41
N ASP A 111 12.80 -5.95 -11.73
CA ASP A 111 12.45 -4.85 -12.63
C ASP A 111 11.01 -4.35 -12.41
N PHE A 112 10.05 -5.27 -12.28
CA PHE A 112 8.65 -4.93 -11.95
C PHE A 112 8.57 -4.14 -10.63
N ARG A 113 9.26 -4.59 -9.58
CA ARG A 113 9.34 -3.88 -8.29
C ARG A 113 9.99 -2.50 -8.44
N ALA A 114 11.07 -2.38 -9.21
CA ALA A 114 11.75 -1.12 -9.44
C ALA A 114 10.84 -0.10 -10.15
N LYS A 115 10.10 -0.53 -11.18
CA LYS A 115 9.12 0.29 -11.91
C LYS A 115 7.99 0.76 -11.00
N ASN A 116 7.44 -0.13 -10.18
CA ASN A 116 6.35 0.21 -9.26
C ASN A 116 6.80 1.13 -8.11
N ARG A 117 8.06 1.03 -7.66
CA ARG A 117 8.64 2.00 -6.72
C ARG A 117 8.77 3.40 -7.34
N ARG A 118 9.11 3.48 -8.64
CA ARG A 118 9.27 4.76 -9.36
C ARG A 118 7.94 5.41 -9.74
N GLY A 119 6.87 4.63 -9.92
CA GLY A 119 5.52 5.11 -10.23
C GLY A 119 4.78 5.84 -9.09
N GLY A 120 5.38 5.93 -7.90
CA GLY A 120 4.75 6.48 -6.69
C GLY A 120 4.73 8.01 -6.54
N ARG A 121 5.27 8.79 -7.48
CA ARG A 121 5.20 10.27 -7.44
C ARG A 121 5.09 10.91 -8.83
N PRO A 122 3.88 11.26 -9.29
CA PRO A 122 3.71 12.41 -10.15
C PRO A 122 3.83 13.69 -9.29
N GLY A 123 4.95 14.40 -9.41
CA GLY A 123 4.96 15.86 -9.21
C GLY A 123 5.19 16.41 -7.80
N GLU A 124 6.36 16.18 -7.22
CA GLU A 124 6.93 17.21 -6.34
C GLU A 124 8.40 17.42 -6.73
N PRO A 125 8.73 18.51 -7.45
CA PRO A 125 10.11 18.96 -7.57
C PRO A 125 10.68 19.09 -6.15
N PRO A 126 11.97 18.81 -5.91
CA PRO A 126 12.59 19.22 -4.66
C PRO A 126 12.35 20.72 -4.51
N GLY A 127 11.44 21.12 -3.61
CA GLY A 127 11.19 22.52 -3.32
C GLY A 127 12.53 23.20 -3.03
N PRO A 128 12.74 24.44 -3.49
CA PRO A 128 14.03 25.10 -3.33
C PRO A 128 14.39 25.07 -1.85
N ARG A 129 15.52 24.44 -1.52
CA ARG A 129 16.17 24.60 -0.22
C ARG A 129 16.42 26.09 -0.06
N ARG A 130 15.54 26.77 0.68
CA ARG A 130 15.70 28.17 1.08
C ARG A 130 16.87 28.25 2.07
N GLY A 131 18.08 28.11 1.54
CA GLY A 131 19.29 28.55 2.18
C GLY A 131 19.52 30.02 1.82
N GLN A 132 20.01 30.77 2.81
CA GLN A 132 20.84 31.95 2.62
C GLN A 132 20.20 33.11 1.84
N THR A 133 19.48 33.97 2.56
CA THR A 133 19.69 35.41 2.31
C THR A 133 20.76 35.85 3.29
N GLY A 134 22.00 35.86 2.81
CA GLY A 134 23.04 36.70 3.38
C GLY A 134 22.62 38.14 3.11
N THR A 135 22.30 38.88 4.17
CA THR A 135 22.30 40.33 4.14
C THR A 135 23.75 40.79 4.16
N LEU A 136 24.22 41.32 3.03
CA LEU A 136 25.26 42.35 2.98
C LEU A 136 24.57 43.65 2.60
#